data_AF-A0A6N2CQA9-F1
#
_entry.id   AF-A0A6N2CQA9-F1
#
_cell.length_a   1.000
_cell.length_b   1.000
_cell.length_c   1.000
_cell.angle_alpha   90.00
_cell.angle_beta   90.00
_cell.angle_gamma   90.00
#
_symmetry.space_group_name_H-M   'P 1'
#
loop_
_entity.id
_entity.type
_entity.pdbx_description
1 polymer ?
#
loop_
_entity_poly.entity_id
_entity_poly.type
_entity_poly.pdbx_seq_one_letter_code
_entity_poly.pdbx_strand_id
1 'polypeptide(L)'
;MKTPFAFVALLFFTVSALGAQSTLFDQLAVAKTEFVITFDGFPLDVSAQGITLRAVKERESHDLLKDAQQINDFAYRAYHLELAFTRKYKVREQFAVVEFYEGNDLIHRISIQSPSRKLSTTNGRPYDTNFVAISLEGVPLVMLDSVTRINFRGSK
;
A
#
# COMPACT_ATOMS: atom_id res chain seq x y z
N MET A 1 10.15 -54.43 34.38
CA MET A 1 9.16 -53.62 33.66
C MET A 1 9.32 -52.15 34.01
N LYS A 2 9.07 -51.27 33.02
CA LYS A 2 8.85 -49.81 33.07
C LYS A 2 10.01 -48.89 32.64
N THR A 3 10.07 -48.74 31.30
CA THR A 3 10.08 -47.49 30.51
C THR A 3 11.18 -46.45 30.72
N PRO A 4 11.93 -46.16 29.64
CA PRO A 4 12.25 -44.79 29.28
C PRO A 4 11.87 -44.54 27.80
N PHE A 5 10.58 -44.66 27.46
CA PHE A 5 10.10 -44.34 26.10
C PHE A 5 9.31 -43.02 26.04
N ALA A 6 9.10 -42.35 27.18
CA ALA A 6 8.26 -41.16 27.27
C ALA A 6 9.00 -39.84 27.01
N PHE A 7 10.34 -39.81 27.00
CA PHE A 7 11.09 -38.56 26.89
C PHE A 7 11.41 -38.12 25.46
N VAL A 8 11.39 -39.05 24.49
CA VAL A 8 11.68 -38.71 23.08
C VAL A 8 10.46 -38.11 22.37
N ALA A 9 9.25 -38.44 22.82
CA ALA A 9 8.00 -37.91 22.24
C ALA A 9 7.74 -36.44 22.60
N LEU A 10 8.33 -35.91 23.67
CA LEU A 10 8.10 -34.53 24.12
C LEU A 10 9.02 -33.51 23.42
N LEU A 11 10.12 -33.96 22.80
CA LEU A 11 11.08 -33.08 22.10
C LEU A 11 10.70 -32.81 20.64
N PHE A 12 9.74 -33.55 20.06
CA PHE A 12 9.30 -33.36 18.68
C PHE A 12 8.11 -32.40 18.52
N PHE A 13 7.48 -31.95 19.61
CA PHE A 13 6.30 -31.07 19.55
C PHE A 13 6.60 -29.58 19.66
N THR A 14 7.85 -29.16 19.87
CA THR A 14 8.19 -27.74 20.11
C THR A 14 8.68 -26.97 18.88
N VAL A 15 8.80 -27.60 17.71
CA VAL A 15 9.38 -26.92 16.51
C VAL A 15 8.31 -26.35 15.56
N SER A 16 7.02 -26.65 15.76
CA SER A 16 5.98 -26.26 14.79
C SER A 16 5.28 -24.92 15.09
N ALA A 17 5.62 -24.23 16.18
CA ALA A 17 4.96 -22.98 16.57
C ALA A 17 5.64 -21.70 16.05
N LEU A 18 6.60 -21.81 15.12
CA LEU A 18 7.20 -20.64 14.44
C LEU A 18 6.51 -20.26 13.12
N GLY A 19 5.42 -20.93 12.76
CA GLY A 19 4.76 -20.74 11.48
C GLY A 19 3.58 -19.77 11.54
N ALA A 20 3.72 -18.64 10.85
CA ALA A 20 2.63 -17.79 10.35
C ALA A 20 1.84 -16.99 11.40
N GLN A 21 2.51 -16.03 12.05
CA GLN A 21 1.80 -14.81 12.40
C GLN A 21 1.55 -14.06 11.09
N SER A 22 0.42 -14.36 10.43
CA SER A 22 -0.01 -13.66 9.21
C SER A 22 0.10 -12.16 9.47
N THR A 23 0.81 -11.44 8.62
CA THR A 23 0.98 -10.01 8.82
C THR A 23 -0.40 -9.34 8.76
N LEU A 24 -0.61 -8.24 9.49
CA LEU A 24 -1.84 -7.44 9.37
C LEU A 24 -2.10 -7.01 7.92
N PHE A 25 -1.07 -7.02 7.08
CA PHE A 25 -1.18 -6.84 5.64
C PHE A 25 -1.92 -7.99 4.97
N ASP A 26 -1.55 -9.25 5.27
CA ASP A 26 -2.20 -10.45 4.72
C ASP A 26 -3.69 -10.52 5.03
N GLN A 27 -4.11 -9.94 6.15
CA GLN A 27 -5.52 -9.93 6.58
C GLN A 27 -6.35 -8.82 5.92
N LEU A 28 -5.69 -7.78 5.38
CA LEU A 28 -6.34 -6.59 4.82
C LEU A 28 -6.19 -6.50 3.29
N ALA A 29 -5.24 -7.23 2.72
CA ALA A 29 -5.00 -7.30 1.28
C ALA A 29 -6.14 -8.07 0.59
N VAL A 30 -6.78 -7.41 -0.37
CA VAL A 30 -7.72 -8.03 -1.30
C VAL A 30 -6.95 -8.82 -2.36
N ALA A 31 -5.77 -8.33 -2.75
CA ALA A 31 -4.85 -9.03 -3.64
C ALA A 31 -3.39 -8.73 -3.24
N LYS A 32 -2.58 -9.79 -3.15
CA LYS A 32 -1.12 -9.64 -3.09
C LYS A 32 -0.60 -9.34 -4.48
N THR A 33 0.41 -8.49 -4.57
CA THR A 33 1.00 -8.06 -5.83
C THR A 33 2.52 -8.23 -5.78
N GLU A 34 3.13 -8.40 -6.96
CA GLU A 34 4.58 -8.56 -7.10
C GLU A 34 5.16 -7.49 -8.03
N PHE A 35 4.60 -6.28 -7.98
CA PHE A 35 5.09 -5.18 -8.81
C PHE A 35 6.52 -4.84 -8.43
N VAL A 36 7.36 -4.59 -9.44
CA VAL A 36 8.65 -3.94 -9.21
C VAL A 36 8.36 -2.48 -8.84
N ILE A 37 8.69 -2.08 -7.62
CA ILE A 37 8.49 -0.69 -7.18
C ILE A 37 9.79 0.09 -7.35
N THR A 38 9.72 1.23 -8.03
CA THR A 38 10.86 2.14 -8.20
C THR A 38 10.53 3.56 -7.74
N PHE A 39 11.55 4.31 -7.33
CA PHE A 39 11.48 5.75 -7.06
C PHE A 39 12.47 6.48 -7.95
N ASP A 40 11.97 7.41 -8.78
CA ASP A 40 12.74 8.09 -9.82
C ASP A 40 13.58 7.11 -10.67
N GLY A 41 13.02 5.92 -10.93
CA GLY A 41 13.68 4.84 -11.68
C GLY A 41 14.59 3.92 -10.85
N PHE A 42 14.89 4.23 -9.60
CA PHE A 42 15.71 3.38 -8.74
C PHE A 42 14.86 2.35 -7.99
N PRO A 43 15.24 1.06 -7.94
CA PRO A 43 14.48 0.03 -7.25
C PRO A 43 14.40 0.30 -5.75
N LEU A 44 13.21 0.09 -5.18
CA LEU A 44 12.97 0.09 -3.74
C LEU A 44 12.96 -1.34 -3.20
N ASP A 45 13.53 -1.51 -2.02
CA ASP A 45 13.43 -2.75 -1.26
C ASP A 45 12.08 -2.79 -0.54
N VAL A 46 11.11 -3.50 -1.14
CA VAL A 46 9.73 -3.57 -0.66
C VAL A 46 9.56 -4.79 0.25
N SER A 47 9.19 -4.54 1.50
CA SER A 47 8.94 -5.60 2.48
C SER A 47 7.53 -6.17 2.39
N ALA A 48 6.55 -5.34 1.98
CA ALA A 48 5.17 -5.74 1.78
C ALA A 48 4.50 -4.86 0.73
N GLN A 49 3.62 -5.45 -0.09
CA GLN A 49 2.80 -4.71 -1.04
C GLN A 49 1.50 -5.46 -1.36
N GLY A 50 0.49 -4.72 -1.81
CA GLY A 50 -0.78 -5.29 -2.24
C GLY A 50 -1.88 -4.24 -2.39
N ILE A 51 -3.01 -4.72 -2.89
CA ILE A 51 -4.20 -3.90 -3.13
C ILE A 51 -5.18 -4.14 -1.98
N THR A 52 -5.63 -3.06 -1.34
CA THR A 52 -6.59 -3.08 -0.24
C THR A 52 -7.82 -2.25 -0.59
N LEU A 53 -8.97 -2.55 0.03
CA LEU A 53 -10.18 -1.74 -0.08
C LEU A 53 -10.34 -0.92 1.20
N ARG A 54 -10.29 0.42 1.11
CA ARG A 54 -10.36 1.32 2.27
C ARG A 54 -11.57 2.23 2.21
N ALA A 55 -12.06 2.64 3.38
CA ALA A 55 -12.98 3.74 3.49
C ALA A 55 -12.23 5.08 3.35
N VAL A 56 -12.69 5.92 2.43
CA VAL A 56 -12.20 7.28 2.19
C VAL A 56 -13.25 8.27 2.66
N LYS A 57 -12.80 9.34 3.32
CA LYS A 57 -13.63 10.47 3.73
C LYS A 57 -13.13 11.70 3.00
N GLU A 58 -14.01 12.34 2.25
CA GLU A 58 -13.73 13.57 1.53
C GLU A 58 -14.67 14.67 1.96
N ARG A 59 -14.14 15.89 1.93
CA ARG A 59 -14.86 17.11 2.23
C ARG A 59 -14.66 18.05 1.05
N GLU A 60 -15.72 18.31 0.30
CA GLU A 60 -15.72 19.30 -0.77
C GLU A 60 -16.35 20.60 -0.25
N SER A 61 -15.69 21.72 -0.51
CA SER A 61 -16.21 23.05 -0.21
C SER A 61 -16.52 23.75 -1.51
N HIS A 62 -17.79 24.13 -1.70
CA HIS A 62 -18.24 24.95 -2.81
C HIS A 62 -18.52 26.38 -2.33
N ASP A 63 -17.91 27.36 -2.95
CA ASP A 63 -18.23 28.77 -2.72
C ASP A 63 -19.50 29.10 -3.52
N LEU A 64 -20.62 29.34 -2.81
CA LEU A 64 -21.91 29.56 -3.46
C LEU A 64 -22.24 31.04 -3.71
N LEU A 65 -21.61 31.98 -2.99
CA LEU A 65 -21.62 33.45 -3.21
C LEU A 65 -20.82 34.11 -2.06
N LYS A 66 -20.40 35.38 -2.21
CA LYS A 66 -19.55 36.18 -1.27
C LYS A 66 -19.89 35.93 0.22
N ASP A 67 -19.21 34.97 0.85
CA ASP A 67 -19.29 34.58 2.28
C ASP A 67 -20.15 33.34 2.63
N ALA A 68 -20.68 32.60 1.66
CA ALA A 68 -21.38 31.34 1.89
C ALA A 68 -20.61 30.13 1.30
N GLN A 69 -20.10 29.27 2.19
CA GLN A 69 -19.51 27.98 1.83
C GLN A 69 -20.51 26.85 2.05
N GLN A 70 -20.76 26.05 1.02
CA GLN A 70 -21.40 24.74 1.18
C GLN A 70 -20.32 23.69 1.38
N ILE A 71 -20.36 23.02 2.52
CA ILE A 71 -19.49 21.88 2.83
C ILE A 71 -20.28 20.60 2.60
N ASN A 72 -19.82 19.78 1.67
CA ASN A 72 -20.36 18.44 1.43
C ASN A 72 -19.36 17.39 1.93
N ASP A 73 -19.80 16.57 2.88
CA ASP A 73 -19.01 15.46 3.42
C ASP A 73 -19.43 14.16 2.72
N PHE A 74 -18.47 13.47 2.10
CA PHE A 74 -18.66 12.21 1.39
C PHE A 74 -17.87 11.09 2.06
N ALA A 75 -18.46 9.90 2.10
CA ALA A 75 -17.78 8.68 2.52
C ALA A 75 -18.01 7.58 1.49
N TYR A 76 -16.93 7.01 0.97
CA TYR A 76 -16.98 5.95 -0.03
C TYR A 76 -15.87 4.92 0.22
N ARG A 77 -15.88 3.84 -0.56
CA ARG A 77 -14.80 2.84 -0.55
C ARG A 77 -14.00 2.92 -1.82
N ALA A 78 -12.68 2.89 -1.72
CA ALA A 78 -11.79 2.87 -2.87
C ALA A 78 -10.63 1.90 -2.68
N TYR A 79 -10.18 1.33 -3.80
CA TYR A 79 -9.00 0.48 -3.83
C TYR A 79 -7.74 1.32 -3.66
N HIS A 80 -6.79 0.80 -2.90
CA HIS A 80 -5.52 1.44 -2.63
C HIS A 80 -4.39 0.46 -2.91
N LEU A 81 -3.36 0.94 -3.61
CA LEU A 81 -2.06 0.29 -3.59
C LEU A 81 -1.38 0.66 -2.28
N GLU A 82 -1.09 -0.34 -1.46
CA GLU A 82 -0.38 -0.19 -0.21
C GLU A 82 0.97 -0.89 -0.31
N LEU A 83 2.01 -0.25 0.18
CA LEU A 83 3.33 -0.86 0.28
C LEU A 83 4.14 -0.32 1.47
N ALA A 84 5.05 -1.16 1.95
CA ALA A 84 6.06 -0.82 2.93
C ALA A 84 7.44 -1.12 2.34
N PHE A 85 8.43 -0.26 2.62
CA PHE A 85 9.76 -0.39 2.04
C PHE A 85 10.88 0.11 2.96
N THR A 86 12.06 -0.48 2.76
CA THR A 86 13.26 -0.11 3.50
C THR A 86 13.91 1.11 2.85
N ARG A 87 14.01 2.22 3.57
CA ARG A 87 14.81 3.39 3.17
C ARG A 87 15.46 4.01 4.39
N LYS A 88 16.72 4.45 4.24
CA LYS A 88 17.49 5.11 5.30
C LYS A 88 16.85 6.40 5.82
N TYR A 89 15.99 7.04 5.02
CA TYR A 89 15.28 8.27 5.36
C TYR A 89 13.78 8.15 5.09
N LYS A 90 12.96 8.72 5.98
CA LYS A 90 11.50 8.76 5.82
C LYS A 90 11.10 9.53 4.58
N VAL A 91 10.22 8.97 3.76
CA VAL A 91 9.60 9.72 2.67
C VAL A 91 8.59 10.70 3.27
N ARG A 92 9.05 11.91 3.56
CA ARG A 92 8.18 13.06 3.79
C ARG A 92 7.77 13.60 2.41
N GLU A 93 6.60 13.18 1.93
CA GLU A 93 5.76 13.91 0.95
C GLU A 93 6.38 14.27 -0.42
N GLN A 94 7.36 13.52 -0.93
CA GLN A 94 8.01 13.87 -2.19
C GLN A 94 7.34 13.32 -3.45
N PHE A 95 6.32 12.46 -3.35
CA PHE A 95 5.74 11.85 -4.55
C PHE A 95 4.72 12.78 -5.21
N ALA A 96 5.01 13.18 -6.45
CA ALA A 96 4.08 13.95 -7.27
C ALA A 96 3.23 13.06 -8.18
N VAL A 97 3.82 11.98 -8.68
CA VAL A 97 3.25 11.16 -9.75
C VAL A 97 3.53 9.68 -9.51
N VAL A 98 2.55 8.83 -9.80
CA VAL A 98 2.73 7.37 -9.88
C VAL A 98 2.50 6.93 -11.31
N GLU A 99 3.36 6.05 -11.79
CA GLU A 99 3.41 5.59 -13.16
C GLU A 99 3.35 4.08 -13.21
N PHE A 100 2.53 3.56 -14.11
CA PHE A 100 2.30 2.14 -14.30
C PHE A 100 2.90 1.72 -15.63
N TYR A 101 3.75 0.69 -15.59
CA TYR A 101 4.48 0.20 -16.74
C TYR A 101 4.15 -1.26 -17.04
N GLU A 102 4.06 -1.56 -18.34
CA GLU A 102 4.10 -2.92 -18.88
C GLU A 102 5.47 -3.09 -19.56
N GLY A 103 6.37 -3.82 -18.91
CA GLY A 103 7.78 -3.83 -19.31
C GLY A 103 8.40 -2.44 -19.23
N ASN A 104 8.70 -1.84 -20.38
CA ASN A 104 9.28 -0.50 -20.49
C ASN A 104 8.26 0.57 -20.91
N ASP A 105 7.04 0.18 -21.27
CA ASP A 105 6.04 1.08 -21.82
C ASP A 105 5.18 1.68 -20.70
N LEU A 106 5.05 3.00 -20.70
CA LEU A 106 4.18 3.72 -19.76
C LEU A 106 2.73 3.59 -20.21
N ILE A 107 1.95 2.79 -19.49
CA ILE A 107 0.54 2.53 -19.84
C ILE A 107 -0.44 3.43 -19.09
N HIS A 108 -0.07 3.92 -17.90
CA HIS A 108 -0.92 4.84 -17.14
C HIS A 108 -0.12 5.71 -16.18
N ARG A 109 -0.70 6.86 -15.82
CA ARG A 109 -0.12 7.81 -14.88
C ARG A 109 -1.20 8.45 -14.03
N ILE A 110 -0.92 8.57 -12.73
CA ILE A 110 -1.76 9.32 -11.79
C ILE A 110 -0.96 10.43 -11.13
N SER A 111 -1.56 11.62 -11.01
CA SER A 111 -1.01 12.70 -10.21
C SER A 111 -1.53 12.58 -8.77
N ILE A 112 -0.62 12.60 -7.81
CA ILE A 112 -0.90 12.58 -6.37
C ILE A 112 -1.25 13.99 -5.85
N GLN A 113 -0.98 15.02 -6.65
CA GLN A 113 -1.31 16.41 -6.30
C GLN A 113 -2.79 16.77 -6.59
N SER A 114 -3.56 15.85 -7.17
CA SER A 114 -4.99 16.07 -7.40
C SER A 114 -5.76 16.07 -6.07
N PRO A 115 -6.71 16.99 -5.83
CA PRO A 115 -7.47 17.07 -4.57
C PRO A 115 -8.19 15.76 -4.17
N SER A 116 -8.64 14.98 -5.14
CA SER A 116 -9.27 13.66 -4.96
C SER A 116 -8.28 12.51 -4.77
N ARG A 117 -7.00 12.69 -5.14
CA ARG A 117 -6.00 11.61 -5.13
C ARG A 117 -4.91 11.89 -4.10
N LYS A 118 -5.32 11.96 -2.83
CA LYS A 118 -4.40 12.22 -1.73
C LYS A 118 -3.55 10.98 -1.42
N LEU A 119 -2.25 11.18 -1.27
CA LEU A 119 -1.38 10.22 -0.59
C LEU A 119 -1.83 10.15 0.87
N SER A 120 -2.25 8.98 1.34
CA SER A 120 -2.42 8.78 2.78
C SER A 120 -1.14 8.15 3.32
N THR A 121 -0.16 8.99 3.60
CA THR A 121 0.92 8.64 4.55
C THR A 121 0.29 8.65 5.93
N THR A 122 -0.50 7.62 6.21
CA THR A 122 -0.83 7.34 7.61
C THR A 122 0.52 7.23 8.31
N ASN A 123 0.74 8.04 9.36
CA ASN A 123 1.76 7.75 10.36
C ASN A 123 1.70 6.23 10.55
N GLY A 124 2.76 5.54 10.13
CA GLY A 124 2.69 4.16 9.62
C GLY A 124 1.77 3.25 10.42
N ARG A 125 1.20 2.24 9.74
CA ARG A 125 0.71 1.06 10.44
C ARG A 125 1.75 0.72 11.53
N PRO A 126 1.34 0.43 12.78
CA PRO A 126 2.29 0.15 13.85
C PRO A 126 3.35 -0.83 13.32
N TYR A 127 4.63 -0.49 13.49
CA TYR A 127 5.80 -1.30 13.10
C TYR A 127 6.25 -1.27 11.63
N ASP A 128 5.56 -0.61 10.69
CA ASP A 128 6.01 -0.49 9.30
C ASP A 128 6.73 0.85 9.03
N THR A 129 8.04 0.81 8.77
CA THR A 129 8.80 1.98 8.32
C THR A 129 8.49 2.31 6.87
N ASN A 130 8.25 3.59 6.57
CA ASN A 130 7.98 4.09 5.21
C ASN A 130 6.76 3.45 4.51
N PHE A 131 5.68 3.23 5.26
CA PHE A 131 4.41 2.80 4.68
C PHE A 131 3.77 3.89 3.80
N VAL A 132 3.24 3.49 2.66
CA VAL A 132 2.53 4.35 1.70
C VAL A 132 1.25 3.68 1.23
N ALA A 133 0.15 4.44 1.20
CA ALA A 133 -1.10 4.02 0.59
C ALA A 133 -1.56 5.07 -0.44
N ILE A 134 -1.80 4.64 -1.67
CA ILE A 134 -2.22 5.48 -2.79
C ILE A 134 -3.57 5.01 -3.27
N SER A 135 -4.52 5.95 -3.40
CA SER A 135 -5.81 5.66 -4.04
C SER A 135 -5.61 5.27 -5.51
N LEU A 136 -6.21 4.15 -5.90
CA LEU A 136 -6.30 3.68 -7.28
C LEU A 136 -7.56 4.18 -7.97
N GLU A 137 -8.20 5.23 -7.42
CA GLU A 137 -9.35 5.86 -8.07
C GLU A 137 -9.00 6.27 -9.51
N GLY A 138 -9.87 5.90 -10.45
CA GLY A 138 -9.68 6.14 -11.88
C GLY A 138 -8.56 5.32 -12.52
N VAL A 139 -7.97 4.34 -11.82
CA VAL A 139 -7.12 3.30 -12.40
C VAL A 139 -7.97 2.04 -12.61
N PRO A 140 -8.16 1.57 -13.86
CA PRO A 140 -8.88 0.33 -14.10
C PRO A 140 -8.15 -0.84 -13.44
N LEU A 141 -8.81 -1.58 -12.53
CA LEU A 141 -8.14 -2.68 -11.81
C LEU A 141 -7.63 -3.77 -12.74
N VAL A 142 -8.36 -4.07 -13.82
CA VAL A 142 -7.96 -5.05 -14.84
C VAL A 142 -6.66 -4.68 -15.56
N MET A 143 -6.30 -3.39 -15.56
CA MET A 143 -5.02 -2.94 -16.13
C MET A 143 -3.85 -3.39 -15.25
N LEU A 144 -4.07 -3.57 -13.95
CA LEU A 144 -3.00 -3.96 -13.03
C LEU A 144 -2.48 -5.37 -13.30
N ASP A 145 -3.25 -6.21 -13.99
CA ASP A 145 -2.84 -7.56 -14.38
C ASP A 145 -1.66 -7.55 -15.36
N SER A 146 -1.47 -6.49 -16.15
CA SER A 146 -0.34 -6.34 -17.07
C SER A 146 0.78 -5.46 -16.52
N VAL A 147 0.59 -4.85 -15.34
CA VAL A 147 1.60 -3.96 -14.75
C VAL A 147 2.75 -4.80 -14.20
N THR A 148 3.95 -4.56 -14.71
CA THR A 148 5.18 -5.18 -14.20
C THR A 148 5.92 -4.26 -13.24
N ARG A 149 5.83 -2.95 -13.43
CA ARG A 149 6.58 -1.95 -12.65
C ARG A 149 5.73 -0.73 -12.33
N ILE A 150 5.84 -0.25 -11.10
CA ILE A 150 5.24 0.98 -10.64
C ILE A 150 6.34 1.95 -10.21
N ASN A 151 6.42 3.10 -10.86
CA ASN A 151 7.42 4.11 -10.57
C ASN A 151 6.79 5.33 -9.89
N PHE A 152 7.38 5.71 -8.77
CA PHE A 152 7.04 6.91 -8.02
C PHE A 152 7.99 8.03 -8.44
N ARG A 153 7.48 9.17 -8.89
CA ARG A 153 8.32 10.34 -9.21
C ARG A 153 8.23 11.44 -8.16
N GLY A 154 9.39 12.07 -7.93
CA GLY A 154 9.50 13.31 -7.16
C GLY A 154 8.74 14.50 -7.77
N SER A 155 8.29 15.45 -6.94
CA SER A 155 8.06 16.83 -7.38
C SER A 155 9.43 17.50 -7.58
N LYS A 156 9.84 17.74 -8.83
CA LYS A 156 11.00 18.58 -9.12
C LYS A 156 10.69 20.04 -8.86
#